data_AF-A0A2V8EDM4-F1
#
_entry.id   AF-A0A2V8EDM4-F1
#
_cell.length_a   1.000
_cell.length_b   1.000
_cell.length_c   1.000
_cell.angle_alpha   90.00
_cell.angle_beta   90.00
_cell.angle_gamma   90.00
#
_symmetry.space_group_name_H-M   'P 1'
#
loop_
_entity.id
_entity.type
_entity.pdbx_description
1 polymer ?
#
loop_
_entity_poly.entity_id
_entity_poly.type
_entity_poly.pdbx_seq_one_letter_code
_entity_poly.pdbx_strand_id
1 'polypeptide(L)' 'GFLARGEIHIEYADGCVVEHKAPQIVAIEPGHDGWVVGKEPVVLIEFDFESDTIRRLGMPEAHRH' A
#
# COMPACT_ATOMS: atom_id res chain seq x y z
N GLY A 1 -6.29 2.05 0.08
CA GLY A 1 -6.05 3.50 0.22
C GLY A 1 -5.52 4.12 -1.06
N PHE A 2 -5.31 5.44 -1.09
CA PHE A 2 -4.72 6.17 -2.21
C PHE A 2 -3.45 6.90 -1.77
N LEU A 3 -2.32 6.51 -2.36
CA LEU A 3 -1.02 7.15 -2.14
C LEU A 3 -0.95 8.41 -3.01
N ALA A 4 -1.19 9.57 -2.40
CA ALA A 4 -1.27 10.84 -3.10
C ALA A 4 0.10 11.49 -3.33
N ARG A 5 1.07 11.24 -2.44
CA ARG A 5 2.43 11.81 -2.50
C ARG A 5 3.46 10.90 -1.84
N GLY A 6 4.68 10.92 -2.36
CA GLY A 6 5.85 10.29 -1.74
C GLY A 6 6.06 8.84 -2.15
N GLU A 7 6.95 8.18 -1.43
CA GLU A 7 7.34 6.79 -1.65
C GLU A 7 7.41 6.07 -0.30
N ILE A 8 6.78 4.91 -0.22
CA ILE A 8 6.69 4.11 1.00
C ILE A 8 7.20 2.71 0.72
N HIS A 9 8.03 2.21 1.62
CA HIS A 9 8.52 0.84 1.64
C HIS A 9 7.69 0.03 2.62
N ILE A 10 7.27 -1.15 2.21
CA ILE A 10 6.47 -2.09 3.00
C ILE A 10 7.22 -3.41 3.07
N GLU A 11 7.45 -3.91 4.28
CA GLU A 11 8.07 -5.21 4.55
C GLU A 11 7.10 -6.10 5.32
N TYR A 12 6.92 -7.34 4.87
CA TYR A 12 6.07 -8.34 5.51
C TYR A 12 6.90 -9.38 6.27
N ALA A 13 6.27 -10.09 7.19
CA ALA A 13 6.93 -11.08 8.05
C ALA A 13 7.57 -12.28 7.30
N ASP A 14 7.16 -12.54 6.06
CA ASP A 14 7.76 -13.55 5.19
C ASP A 14 8.99 -13.04 4.42
N GLY A 15 9.40 -11.79 4.66
CA GLY A 15 10.48 -11.10 3.98
C GLY A 15 10.08 -10.49 2.64
N CYS A 16 8.79 -10.54 2.27
CA CYS A 16 8.30 -9.85 1.08
C CYS A 16 8.43 -8.34 1.25
N VAL A 17 8.94 -7.68 0.21
CA VAL A 17 9.15 -6.24 0.19
C VAL A 17 8.44 -5.65 -1.02
N VAL A 18 7.66 -4.60 -0.79
CA VAL A 18 6.96 -3.85 -1.83
C VAL A 18 7.20 -2.37 -1.64
N GLU A 19 7.64 -1.69 -2.72
CA GLU A 19 7.77 -0.24 -2.75
C GLU A 19 6.64 0.37 -3.58
N HIS A 20 5.92 1.32 -2.97
CA HIS A 20 4.86 2.06 -3.64
C HIS A 20 5.28 3.51 -3.83
N LYS A 21 5.07 4.03 -5.06
CA LYS A 21 5.37 5.40 -5.44
C LYS A 21 4.11 6.12 -5.88
N ALA A 22 3.85 7.30 -5.33
CA ALA A 22 2.70 8.12 -5.72
C ALA A 22 2.75 8.52 -7.22
N PRO A 23 1.59 8.73 -7.87
CA PRO A 23 0.24 8.49 -7.37
C PRO A 23 -0.27 7.08 -7.72
N GLN A 24 -0.85 6.36 -6.77
CA GLN A 24 -1.49 5.06 -7.05
C GLN A 24 -2.49 4.64 -5.96
N ILE A 25 -3.41 3.75 -6.32
CA ILE A 25 -4.18 2.99 -5.32
C ILE A 25 -3.29 1.90 -4.76
N VAL A 26 -3.31 1.74 -3.44
CA VAL A 26 -2.54 0.70 -2.73
C VAL A 26 -3.47 -0.14 -1.87
N ALA A 27 -3.15 -1.42 -1.78
CA ALA A 27 -3.68 -2.34 -0.81
C ALA A 27 -2.49 -2.94 -0.07
N ILE A 28 -2.48 -2.77 1.25
CA ILE A 28 -1.39 -3.21 2.12
C ILE A 28 -2.02 -4.12 3.17
N GLU A 29 -1.62 -5.39 3.18
CA GLU A 29 -2.23 -6.40 4.04
C GLU A 29 -1.74 -6.27 5.49
N PRO A 30 -2.51 -6.71 6.50
CA PRO A 30 -2.04 -6.73 7.88
C PRO A 30 -0.76 -7.54 8.07
N GLY A 31 0.04 -7.16 9.07
CA GLY A 31 1.31 -7.84 9.36
C GLY A 31 2.52 -7.31 8.60
N HIS A 32 2.49 -6.01 8.27
CA HIS A 32 3.59 -5.30 7.63
C HIS A 32 4.23 -4.26 8.57
N ASP A 33 5.51 -3.97 8.32
CA ASP A 33 6.17 -2.75 8.72
C ASP A 33 6.26 -1.79 7.52
N GLY A 34 6.12 -0.49 7.78
CA GLY A 34 6.10 0.52 6.71
C GLY A 34 6.86 1.78 7.08
N TRP A 35 7.67 2.29 6.15
CA TRP A 35 8.41 3.55 6.36
C TRP A 35 8.55 4.38 5.09
N VAL A 36 8.74 5.69 5.30
CA VAL A 36 9.00 6.65 4.22
C VAL A 36 10.37 6.38 3.60
N VAL A 37 10.42 6.32 2.28
CA VAL A 37 11.67 6.30 1.54
C VAL A 37 12.17 7.72 1.33
N GLY A 38 13.40 8.00 1.78
CA GLY A 38 14.02 9.31 1.66
C GLY A 38 13.51 10.32 2.70
N LYS A 39 13.44 11.60 2.30
CA LYS A 39 13.10 12.72 3.21
C LYS A 39 11.79 13.41 2.86
N GLU A 40 11.19 13.06 1.73
CA GLU A 40 9.96 13.70 1.27
C GLU A 40 8.75 13.08 1.97
N PRO A 41 7.83 13.89 2.54
CA PRO A 41 6.64 13.37 3.19
C PRO A 41 5.78 12.47 2.29
N VAL A 42 5.33 11.35 2.86
CA VAL A 42 4.30 10.48 2.28
C VAL A 42 2.92 10.94 2.73
N VAL A 43 1.98 11.00 1.78
CA VAL A 43 0.56 11.25 2.06
C VAL A 43 -0.24 10.07 1.53
N LEU A 44 -0.66 9.19 2.44
CA LEU A 44 -1.54 8.06 2.15
C LEU A 44 -2.93 8.37 2.73
N ILE A 45 -3.94 8.36 1.87
CA ILE A 45 -5.34 8.52 2.29
C ILE A 45 -5.92 7.13 2.45
N GLU A 46 -6.18 6.74 3.70
CA GLU A 46 -6.79 5.45 4.01
C GLU A 46 -8.31 5.52 3.79
N PHE A 47 -8.81 4.49 3.16
CA PHE A 47 -10.23 4.18 3.08
C PHE A 47 -10.34 2.66 2.99
N ASP A 48 -11.29 2.12 3.76
CA ASP A 48 -11.53 0.70 3.87
C ASP A 48 -13.03 0.45 3.76
N PHE A 49 -13.37 -0.55 2.95
CA PHE A 49 -14.70 -1.14 2.77
C PHE A 49 -14.70 -2.59 3.28
N GLU A 50 -13.83 -2.91 4.25
CA GLU A 50 -13.61 -4.24 4.79
C GLU A 50 -13.24 -5.23 3.67
N SER A 51 -13.89 -6.40 3.61
CA SER A 51 -13.64 -7.43 2.60
C SER A 51 -13.95 -6.99 1.17
N ASP A 52 -14.68 -5.89 0.97
CA ASP A 52 -15.05 -5.38 -0.36
C ASP A 52 -14.00 -4.42 -0.95
N THR A 53 -12.97 -4.00 -0.21
CA THR A 53 -12.05 -2.93 -0.62
C THR A 53 -11.41 -3.19 -1.98
N ILE A 54 -10.78 -4.35 -2.14
CA ILE A 54 -10.10 -4.75 -3.38
C ILE A 54 -11.06 -4.74 -4.57
N ARG A 55 -12.25 -5.33 -4.38
CA ARG A 55 -13.29 -5.43 -5.40
C ARG A 55 -13.80 -4.06 -5.82
N ARG A 56 -14.10 -3.17 -4.86
CA ARG A 56 -14.64 -1.83 -5.14
C ARG A 56 -13.65 -0.92 -5.84
N LEU A 57 -12.35 -1.18 -5.68
CA LEU A 57 -11.28 -0.43 -6.33
C LEU A 57 -10.82 -1.07 -7.65
N GLY A 58 -11.42 -2.19 -8.07
CA GLY A 58 -11.04 -2.88 -9.30
C GLY A 58 -9.61 -3.42 -9.28
N MET A 59 -9.08 -3.73 -8.09
CA MET A 59 -7.73 -4.25 -7.91
C MET A 59 -7.71 -5.78 -8.02
N PRO A 60 -6.55 -6.39 -8.34
CA PRO A 60 -6.38 -7.84 -8.25
C PRO A 60 -6.66 -8.37 -6.82
N GLU A 61 -7.36 -9.50 -6.70
CA GLU A 61 -7.73 -10.13 -5.41
C GLU A 61 -6.55 -10.51 -4.53
N ALA A 62 -5.38 -10.75 -5.14
CA ALA A 62 -4.13 -10.95 -4.46
C ALA A 62 -3.05 -10.21 -5.24
N HIS A 63 -2.09 -9.63 -4.53
CA HIS A 63 -0.83 -9.25 -5.14
C HIS A 63 -0.16 -10.54 -5.66
N ARG A 64 0.19 -10.58 -6.95
CA ARG A 64 0.88 -11.73 -7.55
C ARG A 64 2.37 -11.44 -7.54
N HIS A 65 3.13 -12.41 -7.04
CA HIS A 65 4.61 -12.40 -6.98
C HIS A 65 5.22 -12.41 -8.38
#